data_AF-A0A2E6X061-F1
#
_entry.id   AF-A0A2E6X061-F1
#
_cell.length_a   1.000
_cell.length_b   1.000
_cell.length_c   1.000
_cell.angle_alpha   90.00
_cell.angle_beta   90.00
_cell.angle_gamma   90.00
#
_symmetry.space_group_name_H-M   'P 1'
#
loop_
_entity.id
_entity.type
_entity.pdbx_description
1 polymer ?
#
loop_
_entity_poly.entity_id
_entity_poly.type
_entity_poly.pdbx_seq_one_letter_code
_entity_poly.pdbx_strand_id
1 'polypeptide(L)'
;MRLTALTAAMVMTAGAAWAEEKTLDIGVSDALTGGGAVYGLPQTNAVKLAAKEINASGGIKVGEDTYMLNVIAYDDKANPTEASNAVRKL
;
A
#
# COMPACT_ATOMS: atom_id res chain seq x y z
N MET A 1 -26.40 -39.61 46.66
CA MET A 1 -26.53 -38.14 46.68
C MET A 1 -25.56 -37.58 45.64
N ARG A 2 -26.12 -37.08 44.53
CA ARG A 2 -25.62 -36.01 43.62
C ARG A 2 -24.28 -36.29 42.88
N LEU A 3 -24.28 -36.46 41.56
CA LEU A 3 -24.13 -35.39 40.53
C LEU A 3 -22.88 -34.52 40.82
N THR A 4 -21.89 -34.41 39.95
CA THR A 4 -22.00 -33.72 38.65
C THR A 4 -20.81 -34.01 37.72
N ALA A 5 -21.12 -34.02 36.42
CA ALA A 5 -20.24 -34.18 35.29
C ALA A 5 -19.10 -33.14 35.22
N LEU A 6 -17.92 -33.63 34.81
CA LEU A 6 -16.74 -32.84 34.48
C LEU A 6 -16.90 -32.33 33.03
N THR A 7 -17.40 -31.10 32.86
CA THR A 7 -17.51 -30.47 31.55
C THR A 7 -16.17 -29.83 31.19
N ALA A 8 -15.43 -30.45 30.26
CA ALA A 8 -14.24 -29.85 29.68
C ALA A 8 -14.65 -28.68 28.77
N ALA A 9 -14.42 -27.45 29.22
CA ALA A 9 -14.55 -26.25 28.40
C ALA A 9 -13.41 -26.23 27.38
N MET A 10 -13.71 -26.72 26.17
CA MET A 10 -12.83 -26.60 25.02
C MET A 10 -12.81 -25.12 24.61
N VAL A 11 -11.74 -24.41 25.00
CA VAL A 11 -11.49 -23.04 24.57
C VAL A 11 -11.21 -23.08 23.08
N MET A 12 -12.24 -22.78 22.30
CA MET A 12 -12.14 -22.52 20.86
C MET A 12 -11.38 -21.20 20.70
N THR A 13 -10.05 -21.24 20.70
CA THR A 13 -9.26 -20.20 20.05
C THR A 13 -9.48 -20.35 18.56
N ALA A 14 -10.61 -19.85 18.06
CA ALA A 14 -10.78 -19.55 16.66
C ALA A 14 -9.65 -18.56 16.34
N GLY A 15 -8.59 -19.05 15.71
CA GLY A 15 -7.56 -18.20 15.16
C GLY A 15 -8.27 -17.21 14.25
N ALA A 16 -8.25 -15.93 14.62
CA ALA A 16 -8.48 -14.89 13.64
C ALA A 16 -7.47 -15.19 12.52
N ALA A 17 -7.94 -15.62 11.37
CA ALA A 17 -7.12 -15.55 10.17
C ALA A 17 -6.98 -14.05 9.92
N TRP A 18 -5.82 -13.49 10.31
CA TRP A 18 -5.48 -12.13 9.91
C TRP A 18 -5.35 -12.22 8.39
N ALA A 19 -6.36 -11.73 7.67
CA ALA A 19 -6.28 -11.63 6.24
C ALA A 19 -5.02 -10.83 5.90
N GLU A 20 -4.19 -11.36 5.01
CA GLU A 20 -2.98 -10.67 4.57
C GLU A 20 -3.38 -9.28 4.04
N GLU A 21 -2.69 -8.24 4.53
CA GLU A 21 -2.95 -6.87 4.09
C GLU A 21 -2.62 -6.77 2.60
N LYS A 22 -3.65 -6.55 1.77
CA LYS A 22 -3.48 -6.42 0.33
C LYS A 22 -2.89 -5.06 0.02
N THR A 23 -1.87 -5.03 -0.84
CA THR A 23 -1.25 -3.79 -1.30
C THR A 23 -1.51 -3.56 -2.78
N LEU A 24 -1.77 -2.31 -3.16
CA LEU A 24 -1.86 -1.86 -4.54
C LEU A 24 -0.68 -0.93 -4.82
N ASP A 25 0.20 -1.36 -5.73
CA ASP A 25 1.36 -0.57 -6.12
C ASP A 25 0.95 0.55 -7.09
N ILE A 26 1.38 1.76 -6.76
CA ILE A 26 1.18 2.98 -7.56
C ILE A 26 2.55 3.45 -8.04
N GLY A 27 2.79 3.29 -9.33
CA GLY A 27 4.02 3.75 -9.97
C GLY A 27 4.01 5.23 -10.29
N VAL A 28 5.11 5.92 -9.97
CA VAL A 28 5.35 7.34 -10.27
C VAL A 28 6.67 7.46 -11.03
N SER A 29 6.62 7.91 -12.27
CA SER A 29 7.78 8.41 -13.02
C SER A 29 7.74 9.93 -12.97
N ASP A 30 8.78 10.54 -12.40
CA ASP A 30 8.85 11.99 -12.31
C ASP A 30 10.32 12.46 -12.29
N ALA A 31 10.53 13.76 -12.50
CA ALA A 31 11.85 14.36 -12.44
C ALA A 31 12.25 14.59 -10.98
N LEU A 32 12.96 13.64 -10.37
CA LEU A 32 13.41 13.74 -8.97
C LEU A 32 14.79 14.37 -8.85
N THR A 33 15.56 14.36 -9.95
CA THR A 33 16.83 15.07 -10.09
C THR A 33 16.89 15.90 -11.37
N GLY A 34 17.95 16.72 -11.52
CA GLY A 34 18.13 17.58 -12.69
C GLY A 34 17.24 18.83 -12.70
N GLY A 35 17.16 19.50 -13.85
CA GLY A 35 16.47 20.80 -13.98
C GLY A 35 14.96 20.75 -13.77
N GLY A 36 14.34 19.58 -13.90
CA GLY A 36 12.90 19.37 -13.66
C GLY A 36 12.54 19.14 -12.18
N ALA A 37 13.53 18.96 -11.29
CA ALA A 37 13.29 18.57 -9.90
C ALA A 37 12.41 19.52 -9.09
N VAL A 38 12.39 20.81 -9.48
CA VAL A 38 11.52 21.82 -8.85
C VAL A 38 10.02 21.49 -9.01
N TYR A 39 9.66 20.70 -10.02
CA TYR A 39 8.30 20.22 -10.25
C TYR A 39 8.11 18.79 -9.73
N GLY A 40 9.03 17.87 -10.06
CA GLY A 40 8.81 16.46 -9.77
C GLY A 40 8.91 16.08 -8.28
N LEU A 41 9.74 16.77 -7.49
CA LEU A 41 9.78 16.56 -6.04
C LEU A 41 8.45 16.90 -5.35
N PRO A 42 7.86 18.11 -5.52
CA PRO A 42 6.56 18.40 -4.91
C PRO A 42 5.43 17.50 -5.45
N GLN A 43 5.44 17.16 -6.75
CA GLN A 43 4.45 16.25 -7.33
C GLN A 43 4.51 14.85 -6.70
N THR A 44 5.69 14.24 -6.65
CA THR A 44 5.89 12.92 -6.02
C THR A 44 5.55 12.94 -4.52
N ASN A 45 5.90 14.01 -3.82
CA ASN A 45 5.55 14.17 -2.41
C ASN A 45 4.03 14.30 -2.19
N ALA A 46 3.32 15.00 -3.09
CA ALA A 46 1.86 15.09 -3.04
C ALA A 46 1.20 13.73 -3.24
N VAL A 47 1.68 12.90 -4.17
CA VAL A 47 1.17 11.53 -4.37
C VAL A 47 1.39 10.67 -3.11
N LYS A 48 2.59 10.73 -2.51
CA LYS A 48 2.90 10.02 -1.27
C LYS A 48 2.02 10.47 -0.10
N LEU A 49 1.77 11.78 0.00
CA LEU A 49 0.88 12.33 1.03
C LEU A 49 -0.56 11.82 0.84
N ALA A 50 -1.09 11.86 -0.39
CA ALA A 50 -2.42 11.35 -0.69
C ALA A 50 -2.53 9.85 -0.37
N ALA A 51 -1.54 9.05 -0.75
CA ALA A 51 -1.51 7.63 -0.41
C ALA A 51 -1.52 7.39 1.11
N LYS A 52 -0.74 8.18 1.85
CA LYS A 52 -0.73 8.13 3.32
C LYS A 52 -2.11 8.44 3.92
N GLU A 53 -2.78 9.49 3.43
CA GLU A 53 -4.12 9.89 3.90
C GLU A 53 -5.18 8.83 3.57
N ILE A 54 -5.12 8.24 2.39
CA ILE A 54 -6.00 7.14 1.95
C ILE A 54 -5.78 5.91 2.83
N ASN A 55 -4.53 5.50 3.05
CA ASN A 55 -4.21 4.36 3.91
C ASN A 55 -4.65 4.59 5.36
N ALA A 56 -4.45 5.80 5.89
CA ALA A 56 -4.94 6.19 7.21
C ALA A 56 -6.48 6.15 7.30
N SER A 57 -7.18 6.30 6.18
CA SER A 57 -8.64 6.20 6.08
C SER A 57 -9.13 4.76 5.82
N GLY A 58 -8.24 3.77 5.81
CA GLY A 58 -8.58 2.36 5.62
C GLY A 58 -8.33 1.81 4.21
N GLY A 59 -7.65 2.55 3.33
CA GLY A 59 -7.28 2.09 1.99
C GLY A 59 -8.36 2.30 0.93
N ILE A 60 -8.19 1.69 -0.24
CA ILE A 60 -9.13 1.77 -1.37
C ILE A 60 -9.86 0.44 -1.56
N LYS A 61 -11.18 0.48 -1.65
CA LYS A 61 -12.00 -0.67 -2.00
C LYS A 61 -12.02 -0.91 -3.51
N VAL A 62 -11.65 -2.11 -3.94
CA VAL A 62 -11.70 -2.58 -5.33
C VAL A 62 -12.41 -3.94 -5.35
N GLY A 63 -13.67 -3.94 -5.78
CA GLY A 63 -14.53 -5.13 -5.67
C GLY A 63 -14.78 -5.49 -4.20
N GLU A 64 -14.46 -6.74 -3.84
CA GLU A 64 -14.61 -7.26 -2.47
C GLU A 64 -13.40 -6.92 -1.58
N ASP A 65 -12.30 -6.50 -2.20
CA ASP A 65 -11.03 -6.29 -1.53
C ASP A 65 -10.81 -4.84 -1.13
N THR A 66 -10.01 -4.64 -0.09
CA THR A 66 -9.49 -3.34 0.31
C THR A 66 -7.97 -3.36 0.24
N TYR A 67 -7.39 -2.38 -0.43
CA TYR A 67 -5.95 -2.29 -0.69
C TYR A 67 -5.34 -1.09 0.01
N MET A 68 -4.19 -1.30 0.66
CA MET A 68 -3.30 -0.23 1.06
C MET A 68 -2.44 0.19 -0.13
N LEU A 69 -2.27 1.49 -0.33
CA LEU A 69 -1.49 2.03 -1.43
C LEU A 69 0.00 2.02 -1.09
N ASN A 70 0.81 1.46 -1.99
CA ASN A 70 2.26 1.53 -1.93
C ASN A 70 2.78 2.37 -3.11
N VAL A 71 3.38 3.52 -2.84
CA VAL A 71 3.87 4.42 -3.89
C VAL A 71 5.32 4.11 -4.22
N ILE A 72 5.57 3.67 -5.45
CA ILE A 72 6.90 3.38 -5.98
C ILE A 72 7.28 4.50 -6.93
N ALA A 73 8.34 5.24 -6.61
CA ALA A 73 8.78 6.38 -7.42
C ALA A 73 10.14 6.10 -8.07
N TYR A 74 10.24 6.38 -9.37
CA TYR A 74 11.49 6.35 -10.13
C TYR A 74 11.79 7.72 -10.76
N ASP A 75 13.06 8.08 -10.74
CA ASP A 75 13.58 9.32 -11.30
C ASP A 75 13.77 9.20 -12.81
N ASP A 76 13.03 9.98 -13.59
CA ASP A 76 13.20 10.08 -15.03
C ASP A 76 14.07 11.26 -15.48
N LYS A 77 14.52 12.10 -14.54
CA LYS A 77 15.44 13.23 -14.80
C LYS A 77 14.94 14.21 -15.86
N ALA A 78 13.63 14.26 -16.14
CA ALA A 78 13.04 14.97 -17.27
C ALA A 78 13.66 14.56 -18.62
N ASN A 79 14.06 13.30 -18.75
CA ASN A 79 14.67 12.74 -19.95
C ASN A 79 13.79 11.62 -20.56
N PRO A 80 13.44 11.66 -21.85
CA PRO A 80 12.55 10.67 -22.46
C PRO A 80 13.03 9.21 -22.39
N THR A 81 14.33 8.99 -22.49
CA THR A 81 14.92 7.65 -22.41
C THR A 81 14.84 7.12 -20.98
N GLU A 82 15.18 7.94 -20.00
CA GLU A 82 15.09 7.57 -18.58
C GLU A 82 13.63 7.37 -18.16
N ALA A 83 12.69 8.20 -18.63
CA ALA A 83 11.26 8.01 -18.39
C ALA A 83 10.77 6.66 -18.91
N SER A 84 11.18 6.29 -20.14
CA SER A 84 10.84 4.99 -20.71
C SER A 84 11.45 3.83 -19.91
N ASN A 85 12.61 4.03 -19.29
CA ASN A 85 13.24 3.01 -18.45
C ASN A 85 12.61 2.93 -17.06
N ALA A 86 12.22 4.07 -16.47
CA ALA A 86 11.53 4.18 -15.20
C ALA A 86 10.18 3.44 -15.28
N VAL A 87 9.37 3.71 -16.30
CA VAL A 87 8.07 3.06 -16.50
C VAL A 87 8.19 1.54 -16.70
N ARG A 88 9.29 1.03 -17.25
CA ARG A 88 9.49 -0.44 -17.38
C ARG A 88 9.85 -1.14 -16.06
N LYS A 89 10.29 -0.38 -15.05
CA LYS A 89 10.64 -0.91 -13.71
C LYS A 89 9.45 -0.86 -12.74
N LEU A 90 8.48 0.00 -13.05
CA LEU A 90 7.19 0.10 -12.37
C LEU A 90 6.27 -1.02 -12.83
#